data_AF-A0A939BB89-F1
#
_entry.id   AF-A0A939BB89-F1
#
_cell.length_a   1.000
_cell.length_b   1.000
_cell.length_c   1.000
_cell.angle_alpha   90.00
_cell.angle_beta   90.00
_cell.angle_gamma   90.00
#
_symmetry.space_group_name_H-M   'P 1'
#
loop_
_entity.id
_entity.type
_entity.pdbx_description
1 polymer ?
#
loop_
_entity_poly.entity_id
_entity_poly.type
_entity_poly.pdbx_seq_one_letter_code
_entity_poly.pdbx_strand_id
1 'polypeptide(L)'
;MNKYLKIQFLLILSVLSVLLLSGCSHHHYSRRDAIKWFQETYVDEKLVVSRDYTERKNSSGYTDKVWKAHLKELPEVEFELISHKYYSLFTQYDLKTSYELEMASYYLEQYQKLQDVETESLYNEKLAINGIYHAVQEMENLCKELGDFDDYVREQKYPCSIRYGVAYAEPLTFVSKEEDPSVMDHETYVYEDGDSRRDPEEDGELEEGLGKMAEKYFAAYTITYRVEMEQFTEEELERAADWRANYRFTVIRPDEMEICYPELVLCDTGGMSFGCLYEVLKREGIPVTGTPEEFSFTNTDGEVCSFSYAYKEPLLVTDYGEKKKLSDIFYYLSNGNQVVLSQTPDITMEQFHSLTGLKFEEMND
;
A
#
# COMPACT_ATOMS: atom_id res chain seq x y z
N MET A 1 -8.71 -38.10 -59.70
CA MET A 1 -8.15 -36.91 -59.03
C MET A 1 -6.82 -37.29 -58.40
N ASN A 2 -5.71 -36.71 -58.87
CA ASN A 2 -4.34 -37.17 -58.61
C ASN A 2 -3.98 -37.03 -57.12
N LYS A 3 -3.29 -38.00 -56.50
CA LYS A 3 -2.94 -37.98 -55.05
C LYS A 3 -2.20 -36.70 -54.65
N TYR A 4 -1.35 -36.19 -55.55
CA TYR A 4 -0.66 -34.91 -55.40
C TYR A 4 -1.60 -33.71 -55.31
N LEU A 5 -2.70 -33.71 -56.07
CA LEU A 5 -3.69 -32.64 -56.05
C LEU A 5 -4.45 -32.59 -54.71
N LYS A 6 -4.72 -33.75 -54.10
CA LYS A 6 -5.37 -33.84 -52.79
C LYS A 6 -4.47 -33.35 -51.65
N ILE A 7 -3.18 -33.66 -51.71
CA ILE A 7 -2.21 -33.21 -50.70
C ILE A 7 -1.99 -31.70 -50.79
N GLN A 8 -1.86 -31.15 -52.01
CA GLN A 8 -1.78 -29.70 -52.21
C GLN A 8 -3.04 -28.97 -51.73
N PHE A 9 -4.23 -29.52 -52.00
CA PHE A 9 -5.47 -28.91 -51.55
C PHE A 9 -5.60 -28.92 -50.03
N LEU A 10 -5.19 -30.00 -49.35
CA LEU A 10 -5.17 -30.09 -47.90
C LEU A 10 -4.15 -29.13 -47.26
N LEU A 11 -2.98 -28.96 -47.86
CA LEU A 11 -1.98 -27.98 -47.41
C LEU A 11 -2.45 -26.54 -47.58
N ILE A 12 -3.08 -26.22 -48.71
CA ILE A 12 -3.66 -24.89 -48.94
C ILE A 12 -4.80 -24.64 -47.95
N LEU A 13 -5.67 -25.63 -47.70
CA LEU A 13 -6.74 -25.52 -46.73
C LEU A 13 -6.20 -25.35 -45.31
N SER A 14 -5.14 -26.08 -44.91
CA SER A 14 -4.54 -25.92 -43.58
C SER A 14 -3.86 -24.57 -43.42
N VAL A 15 -3.18 -24.07 -44.45
CA VAL A 15 -2.56 -22.73 -44.42
C VAL A 15 -3.64 -21.64 -44.37
N LEU A 16 -4.74 -21.79 -45.13
CA LEU A 16 -5.90 -20.91 -45.04
C LEU A 16 -6.57 -20.97 -43.67
N SER A 17 -6.68 -22.14 -43.04
CA SER A 17 -7.21 -22.28 -41.69
C SER A 17 -6.29 -21.61 -40.65
N VAL A 18 -4.97 -21.69 -40.80
CA VAL A 18 -4.01 -20.98 -39.94
C VAL A 18 -4.09 -19.45 -40.17
N LEU A 19 -4.31 -19.00 -41.40
CA LEU A 19 -4.51 -17.59 -41.74
C LEU A 19 -5.88 -17.04 -41.27
N LEU A 20 -6.91 -17.88 -41.23
CA LEU A 20 -8.24 -17.53 -40.70
C LEU A 20 -8.29 -17.57 -39.16
N LEU A 21 -7.48 -18.44 -38.53
CA LEU A 21 -7.29 -18.49 -37.08
C LEU A 21 -6.32 -17.42 -36.55
N SER A 22 -5.61 -16.70 -37.42
CA SER A 22 -4.84 -15.49 -37.08
C SER A 22 -5.68 -14.20 -37.16
N GLY A 23 -7.01 -14.35 -37.24
CA GLY A 23 -7.96 -13.25 -37.20
C GLY A 23 -8.04 -12.57 -35.83
N CYS A 24 -7.57 -11.31 -35.80
CA CYS A 24 -7.98 -10.22 -34.91
C CYS A 24 -7.46 -10.20 -33.45
N SER A 25 -6.15 -9.98 -33.25
CA SER A 25 -5.63 -9.50 -31.95
C SER A 25 -4.23 -8.87 -32.00
N HIS A 26 -3.85 -8.18 -33.08
CA HIS A 26 -2.44 -7.74 -33.27
C HIS A 26 -2.23 -6.26 -33.62
N HIS A 27 -3.27 -5.42 -33.54
CA HIS A 27 -3.17 -4.00 -33.90
C HIS A 27 -3.77 -3.10 -32.83
N HIS A 28 -3.21 -1.90 -32.71
CA HIS A 28 -3.79 -0.83 -31.90
C HIS A 28 -5.26 -0.62 -32.25
N TYR A 29 -6.04 -0.34 -31.22
CA TYR A 29 -7.43 0.06 -31.36
C TYR A 29 -7.55 1.32 -32.21
N SER A 30 -8.65 1.42 -32.96
CA SER A 30 -8.95 2.63 -33.70
C SER A 30 -9.52 3.70 -32.77
N ARG A 31 -9.48 4.97 -33.21
CA ARG A 31 -10.17 6.09 -32.55
C ARG A 31 -11.66 5.78 -32.29
N ARG A 32 -12.32 5.07 -33.20
CA ARG A 32 -13.73 4.70 -33.06
C ARG A 32 -13.93 3.66 -31.96
N ASP A 33 -13.03 2.70 -31.86
CA ASP A 33 -13.08 1.67 -30.81
C ASP A 33 -12.84 2.29 -29.43
N ALA A 34 -11.87 3.20 -29.32
CA ALA A 34 -11.58 3.93 -28.09
C ALA A 34 -12.78 4.78 -27.62
N ILE A 35 -13.43 5.52 -28.52
CA ILE A 35 -14.66 6.28 -28.21
C ILE A 35 -15.76 5.35 -27.72
N LYS A 36 -16.01 4.27 -28.46
CA LYS A 36 -17.09 3.33 -28.14
C LYS A 36 -16.87 2.69 -26.77
N TRP A 37 -15.67 2.18 -26.53
CA TRP A 37 -15.29 1.58 -25.25
C TRP A 37 -15.45 2.57 -24.09
N PHE A 38 -15.01 3.82 -24.25
CA PHE A 38 -15.16 4.84 -23.21
C PHE A 38 -16.64 5.05 -22.86
N GLN A 39 -17.49 5.19 -23.88
CA GLN A 39 -18.92 5.44 -23.69
C GLN A 39 -19.64 4.25 -23.03
N GLU A 40 -19.22 3.02 -23.36
CA GLU A 40 -19.76 1.80 -22.75
C GLU A 40 -19.28 1.59 -21.30
N THR A 41 -18.13 2.15 -20.92
CA THR A 41 -17.46 1.86 -19.64
C THR A 41 -17.63 2.97 -18.59
N TYR A 42 -17.58 4.24 -19.02
CA TYR A 42 -17.54 5.39 -18.11
C TYR A 42 -18.82 6.21 -18.21
N VAL A 43 -19.07 6.83 -19.36
CA VAL A 43 -20.21 7.74 -19.54
C VAL A 43 -20.73 7.71 -20.98
N ASP A 44 -22.01 7.40 -21.16
CA ASP A 44 -22.70 7.47 -22.47
C ASP A 44 -23.02 8.92 -22.88
N GLU A 45 -21.97 9.73 -23.06
CA GLU A 45 -22.05 11.14 -23.43
C GLU A 45 -21.25 11.42 -24.70
N LYS A 46 -21.59 12.52 -25.38
CA LYS A 46 -20.91 12.89 -26.63
C LYS A 46 -19.49 13.38 -26.35
N LEU A 47 -18.52 12.73 -26.98
CA LEU A 47 -17.10 13.11 -26.91
C LEU A 47 -16.67 13.94 -28.12
N VAL A 48 -15.80 14.91 -27.87
CA VAL A 48 -14.96 15.54 -28.89
C VAL A 48 -13.57 14.95 -28.73
N VAL A 49 -13.09 14.23 -29.75
CA VAL A 49 -11.79 13.55 -29.73
C VAL A 49 -10.93 14.05 -30.87
N SER A 50 -9.64 14.29 -30.61
CA SER A 50 -8.66 14.71 -31.60
C SER A 50 -8.70 13.80 -32.84
N ARG A 51 -8.48 14.39 -34.02
CA ARG A 51 -8.50 13.64 -35.28
C ARG A 51 -7.31 12.67 -35.35
N ASP A 52 -6.14 13.21 -35.08
CA ASP A 52 -4.88 12.48 -35.13
C ASP A 52 -4.47 12.06 -33.71
N TYR A 53 -3.78 10.93 -33.61
CA TYR A 53 -3.17 10.47 -32.36
C TYR A 53 -1.74 10.99 -32.25
N THR A 54 -1.24 11.03 -31.02
CA THR A 54 0.19 11.14 -30.72
C THR A 54 0.73 9.77 -30.30
N GLU A 55 2.03 9.56 -30.52
CA GLU A 55 2.72 8.35 -30.09
C GLU A 55 3.51 8.63 -28.82
N ARG A 56 3.27 7.86 -27.75
CA ARG A 56 3.98 7.98 -26.47
C ARG A 56 4.66 6.66 -26.12
N LYS A 57 5.88 6.72 -25.60
CA LYS A 57 6.54 5.53 -25.04
C LYS A 57 6.03 5.28 -23.62
N ASN A 58 5.53 4.08 -23.35
CA ASN A 58 5.11 3.67 -22.02
C ASN A 58 6.30 3.21 -21.16
N SER A 59 6.04 2.92 -19.88
CA SER A 59 7.04 2.47 -18.90
C SER A 59 7.81 1.21 -19.33
N SER A 60 7.19 0.37 -20.17
CA SER A 60 7.80 -0.84 -20.72
C SER A 60 8.54 -0.60 -22.05
N GLY A 61 8.64 0.66 -22.51
CA GLY A 61 9.31 1.06 -23.75
C GLY A 61 8.51 0.81 -25.04
N TYR A 62 7.26 0.35 -24.93
CA TYR A 62 6.36 0.17 -26.07
C TYR A 62 5.68 1.49 -26.45
N THR A 63 5.22 1.57 -27.70
CA THR A 63 4.57 2.77 -28.21
C THR A 63 3.06 2.64 -28.06
N ASP A 64 2.47 3.55 -27.29
CA ASP A 64 1.03 3.73 -27.15
C ASP A 64 0.53 4.75 -28.19
N LYS A 65 -0.75 4.64 -28.57
CA LYS A 65 -1.44 5.68 -29.33
C LYS A 65 -2.38 6.45 -28.43
N VAL A 66 -2.24 7.77 -28.40
CA VAL A 66 -2.94 8.64 -27.47
C VAL A 66 -3.76 9.66 -28.25
N TRP A 67 -5.07 9.72 -27.98
CA TRP A 67 -5.96 10.77 -28.46
C TRP A 67 -6.35 11.67 -27.30
N LYS A 68 -6.41 12.98 -27.53
CA LYS A 68 -7.01 13.92 -26.59
C LYS A 68 -8.52 13.93 -26.75
N ALA A 69 -9.24 13.96 -25.65
CA ALA A 69 -10.69 13.96 -25.61
C ALA A 69 -11.22 14.94 -24.55
N HIS A 70 -12.44 15.41 -24.75
CA HIS A 70 -13.25 16.06 -23.71
C HIS A 70 -14.72 15.75 -23.93
N LEU A 71 -15.51 15.85 -22.86
CA LEU A 71 -16.96 15.78 -22.95
C LEU A 71 -17.48 17.05 -23.63
N LYS A 72 -18.42 16.91 -24.56
CA LYS A 72 -18.91 18.04 -25.38
C LYS A 72 -19.47 19.18 -24.52
N GLU A 73 -20.11 18.84 -23.41
CA GLU A 73 -20.74 19.79 -22.50
C GLU A 73 -19.82 20.19 -21.32
N LEU A 74 -18.58 19.69 -21.28
CA LEU A 74 -17.53 20.06 -20.31
C LEU A 74 -16.15 20.12 -21.02
N PRO A 75 -15.94 21.10 -21.91
CA PRO A 75 -14.71 21.22 -22.70
C PRO A 75 -13.46 21.58 -21.90
N GLU A 76 -13.62 22.08 -20.67
CA GLU A 76 -12.53 22.46 -19.76
C GLU A 76 -11.76 21.26 -19.19
N VAL A 77 -12.38 20.08 -19.12
CA VAL A 77 -11.72 18.85 -18.67
C VAL A 77 -11.25 18.05 -19.89
N GLU A 78 -9.96 18.19 -20.21
CA GLU A 78 -9.29 17.37 -21.22
C GLU A 78 -8.74 16.09 -20.58
N PHE A 79 -8.98 14.94 -21.22
CA PHE A 79 -8.41 13.65 -20.83
C PHE A 79 -7.91 12.86 -22.04
N GLU A 80 -7.19 11.78 -21.78
CA GLU A 80 -6.59 10.95 -22.81
C GLU A 80 -7.37 9.66 -23.04
N LEU A 81 -7.54 9.27 -24.31
CA LEU A 81 -7.91 7.90 -24.69
C LEU A 81 -6.66 7.22 -25.24
N ILE A 82 -6.28 6.08 -24.65
CA ILE A 82 -4.99 5.44 -24.88
C ILE A 82 -5.22 4.02 -25.39
N SER A 83 -4.71 3.71 -26.58
CA SER A 83 -4.48 2.32 -26.99
C SER A 83 -3.11 1.90 -26.49
N HIS A 84 -3.12 1.26 -25.32
CA HIS A 84 -1.92 0.82 -24.63
C HIS A 84 -1.41 -0.49 -25.24
N LYS A 85 -0.10 -0.60 -25.37
CA LYS A 85 0.57 -1.77 -25.93
C LYS A 85 1.48 -2.40 -24.89
N TYR A 86 1.30 -3.70 -24.67
CA TYR A 86 2.13 -4.46 -23.76
C TYR A 86 2.46 -5.84 -24.33
N TYR A 87 3.40 -6.53 -23.68
CA TYR A 87 3.77 -7.90 -24.03
C TYR A 87 3.59 -8.80 -22.82
N SER A 88 2.97 -9.96 -23.07
CA SER A 88 3.06 -11.12 -22.18
C SER A 88 3.82 -12.23 -22.91
N LEU A 89 3.12 -13.23 -23.45
CA LEU A 89 3.65 -14.22 -24.39
C LEU A 89 3.58 -13.75 -25.84
N PHE A 90 2.64 -12.85 -26.15
CA PHE A 90 2.45 -12.22 -27.45
C PHE A 90 2.18 -10.73 -27.25
N THR A 91 2.24 -9.94 -28.33
CA THR A 91 1.82 -8.53 -28.27
C THR A 91 0.34 -8.45 -27.96
N GLN A 92 -0.01 -7.69 -26.93
CA GLN A 92 -1.38 -7.41 -26.52
C GLN A 92 -1.65 -5.92 -26.54
N TYR A 93 -2.93 -5.57 -26.62
CA TYR A 93 -3.40 -4.19 -26.57
C TYR A 93 -4.63 -4.12 -25.68
N ASP A 94 -4.69 -3.06 -24.89
CA ASP A 94 -5.81 -2.67 -24.04
C ASP A 94 -6.14 -1.19 -24.28
N LEU A 95 -7.33 -0.80 -23.84
CA LEU A 95 -7.76 0.59 -23.83
C LEU A 95 -7.67 1.13 -22.41
N LYS A 96 -7.07 2.31 -22.27
CA LYS A 96 -6.94 3.05 -21.02
C LYS A 96 -7.42 4.48 -21.22
N THR A 97 -7.73 5.16 -20.13
CA THR A 97 -8.12 6.57 -20.14
C THR A 97 -7.60 7.27 -18.89
N SER A 98 -7.27 8.56 -19.00
CA SER A 98 -6.97 9.41 -17.83
C SER A 98 -8.22 10.09 -17.26
N TYR A 99 -9.40 9.79 -17.80
CA TYR A 99 -10.67 10.44 -17.43
C TYR A 99 -10.94 10.48 -15.91
N GLU A 100 -10.73 9.36 -15.23
CA GLU A 100 -10.98 9.25 -13.78
C GLU A 100 -10.11 10.24 -13.00
N LEU A 101 -8.80 10.26 -13.27
CA LEU A 101 -7.84 11.22 -12.71
C LEU A 101 -8.22 12.68 -13.02
N GLU A 102 -8.52 13.01 -14.27
CA GLU A 102 -8.79 14.40 -14.68
C GLU A 102 -10.11 14.92 -14.10
N MET A 103 -11.15 14.08 -14.06
CA MET A 103 -12.43 14.44 -13.43
C MET A 103 -12.28 14.60 -11.91
N ALA A 104 -11.58 13.68 -11.25
CA ALA A 104 -11.32 13.76 -9.82
C ALA A 104 -10.53 15.03 -9.46
N SER A 105 -9.50 15.35 -10.25
CA SER A 105 -8.69 16.56 -10.08
C SER A 105 -9.54 17.83 -10.27
N TYR A 106 -10.40 17.83 -11.28
CA TYR A 106 -11.34 18.93 -11.52
C TYR A 106 -12.29 19.14 -10.32
N TYR A 107 -12.88 18.07 -9.77
CA TYR A 107 -13.76 18.18 -8.62
C TYR A 107 -13.03 18.60 -7.34
N LEU A 108 -11.81 18.13 -7.14
CA LEU A 108 -10.98 18.55 -6.01
C LEU A 108 -10.69 20.06 -6.07
N GLU A 109 -10.36 20.59 -7.25
CA GLU A 109 -10.14 22.03 -7.46
C GLU A 109 -11.40 22.86 -7.18
N GLN A 110 -12.59 22.33 -7.47
CA GLN A 110 -13.86 23.00 -7.16
C GLN A 110 -14.24 22.94 -5.68
N TYR A 111 -13.92 21.84 -4.99
CA TYR A 111 -14.35 21.63 -3.62
C TYR A 111 -13.66 22.57 -2.61
N GLN A 112 -12.35 22.81 -2.77
CA GLN A 112 -11.52 23.78 -2.01
C GLN A 112 -11.60 23.73 -0.47
N LYS A 113 -12.22 22.70 0.12
CA LYS A 113 -12.33 22.54 1.58
C LYS A 113 -11.33 21.57 2.17
N LEU A 114 -10.84 20.60 1.39
CA LEU A 114 -9.81 19.67 1.83
C LEU A 114 -8.49 20.43 2.07
N GLN A 115 -7.93 20.26 3.26
CA GLN A 115 -6.66 20.85 3.68
C GLN A 115 -5.73 19.73 4.18
N ASP A 116 -4.42 19.97 4.14
CA ASP A 116 -3.41 19.06 4.71
C ASP A 116 -3.47 17.61 4.19
N VAL A 117 -3.91 17.44 2.94
CA VAL A 117 -3.88 16.17 2.20
C VAL A 117 -2.85 16.20 1.07
N GLU A 118 -2.22 15.06 0.84
CA GLU A 118 -1.34 14.81 -0.31
C GLU A 118 -2.15 14.22 -1.46
N THR A 119 -1.84 14.64 -2.69
CA THR A 119 -2.44 14.06 -3.89
C THR A 119 -1.41 13.37 -4.75
N GLU A 120 -1.69 12.13 -5.15
CA GLU A 120 -0.82 11.34 -6.02
C GLU A 120 -1.61 10.82 -7.23
N SER A 121 -0.99 10.84 -8.42
CA SER A 121 -1.53 10.16 -9.60
C SER A 121 -1.06 8.71 -9.62
N LEU A 122 -1.98 7.77 -9.47
CA LEU A 122 -1.68 6.35 -9.48
C LEU A 122 -1.41 5.81 -10.89
N TYR A 123 -0.70 4.68 -10.99
CA TYR A 123 -0.38 4.01 -12.25
C TYR A 123 -1.61 3.64 -13.11
N ASN A 124 -2.79 3.48 -12.49
CA ASN A 124 -4.04 3.19 -13.18
C ASN A 124 -4.81 4.46 -13.59
N GLU A 125 -4.15 5.62 -13.60
CA GLU A 125 -4.74 6.92 -13.96
C GLU A 125 -5.95 7.27 -13.06
N LYS A 126 -5.81 7.00 -11.75
CA LYS A 126 -6.72 7.45 -10.71
C LYS A 126 -6.02 8.46 -9.81
N LEU A 127 -6.79 9.40 -9.27
CA LEU A 127 -6.33 10.28 -8.20
C LEU A 127 -6.36 9.51 -6.87
N ALA A 128 -5.26 9.58 -6.12
CA ALA A 128 -5.23 9.26 -4.70
C ALA A 128 -5.20 10.56 -3.89
N ILE A 129 -5.99 10.60 -2.83
CA ILE A 129 -5.98 11.66 -1.82
C ILE A 129 -5.62 10.99 -0.50
N ASN A 130 -4.45 11.35 0.03
CA ASN A 130 -3.86 10.73 1.19
C ASN A 130 -3.74 11.74 2.33
N GLY A 131 -3.90 11.29 3.57
CA GLY A 131 -3.65 12.13 4.74
C GLY A 131 -2.89 11.39 5.84
N ILE A 132 -2.15 12.16 6.64
CA ILE A 132 -1.41 11.67 7.81
C ILE A 132 -2.05 12.24 9.07
N TYR A 133 -2.31 11.38 10.05
CA TYR A 133 -2.85 11.77 11.36
C TYR A 133 -1.90 11.41 12.51
N HIS A 134 -2.03 12.10 13.64
CA HIS A 134 -1.17 11.91 14.82
C HIS A 134 -1.92 11.42 16.07
N ALA A 135 -3.25 11.36 16.01
CA ALA A 135 -4.10 10.88 17.11
C ALA A 135 -5.43 10.34 16.57
N VAL A 136 -6.13 9.54 17.37
CA VAL A 136 -7.44 8.97 16.99
C VAL A 136 -8.45 10.07 16.62
N GLN A 137 -8.49 11.17 17.38
CA GLN A 137 -9.41 12.27 17.08
C GLN A 137 -9.10 12.97 15.74
N GLU A 138 -7.81 13.05 15.36
CA GLU A 138 -7.40 13.61 14.07
C GLU A 138 -7.77 12.66 12.93
N MET A 139 -7.59 11.34 13.13
CA MET A 139 -8.01 10.31 12.19
C MET A 139 -9.52 10.41 11.90
N GLU A 140 -10.37 10.51 12.93
CA GLU A 140 -11.82 10.64 12.76
C GLU A 140 -12.18 11.87 11.91
N ASN A 141 -11.58 13.02 12.20
CA ASN A 141 -11.83 14.26 11.45
C ASN A 141 -11.37 14.12 9.99
N LEU A 142 -10.19 13.53 9.77
CA LEU A 142 -9.65 13.32 8.42
C LEU A 142 -10.54 12.38 7.61
N CYS A 143 -10.93 11.22 8.16
CA CYS A 143 -11.83 10.28 7.50
C CYS A 143 -13.18 10.93 7.17
N LYS A 144 -13.69 11.77 8.07
CA LYS A 144 -14.91 12.56 7.83
C LYS A 144 -14.73 13.57 6.69
N GLU A 145 -13.62 14.31 6.65
CA GLU A 145 -13.36 15.27 5.57
C GLU A 145 -13.23 14.58 4.20
N LEU A 146 -12.60 13.41 4.15
CA LEU A 146 -12.51 12.58 2.95
C LEU A 146 -13.88 12.04 2.54
N GLY A 147 -14.70 11.59 3.50
CA GLY A 147 -16.09 11.18 3.27
C GLY A 147 -16.97 12.31 2.74
N ASP A 148 -16.90 13.49 3.35
CA ASP A 148 -17.62 14.70 2.92
C ASP A 148 -17.24 15.11 1.47
N PHE A 149 -16.00 14.84 1.04
CA PHE A 149 -15.58 15.05 -0.35
C PHE A 149 -16.09 13.95 -1.29
N ASP A 150 -16.07 12.68 -0.87
CA ASP A 150 -16.62 11.58 -1.67
C ASP A 150 -18.12 11.76 -1.95
N ASP A 151 -18.87 12.20 -0.95
CA ASP A 151 -20.28 12.56 -1.10
C ASP A 151 -20.48 13.72 -2.09
N TYR A 152 -19.64 14.76 -2.00
CA TYR A 152 -19.66 15.83 -2.99
C TYR A 152 -19.40 15.31 -4.41
N VAL A 153 -18.46 14.38 -4.59
CA VAL A 153 -18.15 13.77 -5.89
C VAL A 153 -19.32 12.92 -6.42
N ARG A 154 -20.03 12.18 -5.54
CA ARG A 154 -21.23 11.41 -5.91
C ARG A 154 -22.38 12.27 -6.41
N GLU A 155 -22.51 13.50 -5.89
CA GLU A 155 -23.53 14.45 -6.34
C GLU A 155 -23.22 15.05 -7.73
N GLN A 156 -22.02 14.83 -8.28
CA GLN A 156 -21.63 15.40 -9.56
C GLN A 156 -22.24 14.67 -10.75
N LYS A 157 -22.47 15.42 -11.83
CA LYS A 157 -23.07 14.89 -13.07
C LYS A 157 -22.24 13.78 -13.70
N TYR A 158 -20.92 13.93 -13.69
CA TYR A 158 -20.00 13.04 -14.40
C TYR A 158 -19.26 12.17 -13.40
N PRO A 159 -19.45 10.84 -13.42
CA PRO A 159 -18.88 9.97 -12.41
C PRO A 159 -17.36 9.90 -12.51
N CYS A 160 -16.71 9.83 -11.35
CA CYS A 160 -15.35 9.35 -11.23
C CYS A 160 -15.10 8.48 -9.99
N SER A 161 -13.93 7.86 -9.92
CA SER A 161 -13.43 7.05 -8.82
C SER A 161 -12.11 7.62 -8.30
N ILE A 162 -12.01 7.70 -6.98
CA ILE A 162 -10.91 8.30 -6.24
C ILE A 162 -10.45 7.28 -5.19
N ARG A 163 -9.14 7.19 -4.96
CA ARG A 163 -8.61 6.44 -3.82
C ARG A 163 -8.43 7.39 -2.64
N TYR A 164 -8.92 6.98 -1.48
CA TYR A 164 -8.76 7.69 -0.22
C TYR A 164 -7.87 6.88 0.69
N GLY A 165 -6.74 7.46 1.11
CA GLY A 165 -5.75 6.80 1.93
C GLY A 165 -5.47 7.57 3.22
N VAL A 166 -5.26 6.86 4.32
CA VAL A 166 -4.81 7.48 5.58
C VAL A 166 -3.76 6.62 6.25
N ALA A 167 -2.82 7.26 6.96
CA ALA A 167 -1.82 6.59 7.77
C ALA A 167 -1.55 7.35 9.07
N TYR A 168 -1.17 6.62 10.12
CA TYR A 168 -0.60 7.22 11.32
C TYR A 168 0.83 7.67 11.04
N ALA A 169 1.25 8.81 11.59
CA ALA A 169 2.56 9.40 11.34
C ALA A 169 3.76 8.52 11.75
N GLU A 170 3.55 7.55 12.64
CA GLU A 170 4.57 6.56 13.05
C GLU A 170 5.91 7.21 13.49
N PRO A 171 5.90 8.23 14.37
CA PRO A 171 7.06 9.11 14.60
C PRO A 171 8.33 8.39 15.10
N LEU A 172 8.17 7.19 15.66
CA LEU A 172 9.25 6.39 16.23
C LEU A 172 9.80 5.34 15.26
N THR A 173 8.95 4.76 14.41
CA THR A 173 9.27 3.59 13.59
C THR A 173 9.37 3.93 12.11
N PHE A 174 8.74 5.02 11.66
CA PHE A 174 8.78 5.40 10.25
C PHE A 174 10.20 5.77 9.85
N VAL A 175 10.63 5.12 8.76
CA VAL A 175 11.92 5.33 8.14
C VAL A 175 11.65 5.69 6.70
N SER A 176 11.76 6.98 6.38
CA SER A 176 11.65 7.41 4.99
C SER A 176 12.75 6.76 4.17
N LYS A 177 12.30 6.22 3.04
CA LYS A 177 13.10 5.53 2.06
C LYS A 177 13.55 6.49 0.95
N GLU A 178 12.97 7.68 0.87
CA GLU A 178 13.11 8.64 -0.24
C GLU A 178 13.20 10.08 0.27
N GLU A 179 13.63 11.02 -0.59
CA GLU A 179 13.64 12.45 -0.24
C GLU A 179 12.22 13.01 -0.04
N ASP A 180 11.23 12.37 -0.66
CA ASP A 180 9.80 12.69 -0.58
C ASP A 180 9.04 11.38 -0.25
N PRO A 181 8.79 11.08 1.04
CA PRO A 181 8.13 9.84 1.44
C PRO A 181 6.67 9.83 1.01
N SER A 182 6.24 8.75 0.33
CA SER A 182 4.82 8.55 0.07
C SER A 182 4.10 8.14 1.36
N VAL A 183 2.89 8.65 1.58
CA VAL A 183 2.00 8.17 2.67
C VAL A 183 1.81 6.65 2.61
N MET A 184 1.89 6.05 1.42
CA MET A 184 1.77 4.61 1.21
C MET A 184 2.91 3.78 1.80
N ASP A 185 4.04 4.40 2.17
CA ASP A 185 5.19 3.72 2.77
C ASP A 185 5.01 3.43 4.26
N HIS A 186 3.98 4.01 4.91
CA HIS A 186 3.67 3.80 6.32
C HIS A 186 3.09 2.40 6.57
N GLU A 187 3.47 1.77 7.69
CA GLU A 187 2.98 0.42 8.07
C GLU A 187 1.46 0.41 8.32
N THR A 188 0.93 1.54 8.82
CA THR A 188 -0.48 1.76 9.14
C THR A 188 -1.29 2.29 7.96
N TYR A 189 -0.70 2.43 6.77
CA TYR A 189 -1.41 2.93 5.61
C TYR A 189 -2.57 2.00 5.23
N VAL A 190 -3.76 2.57 5.18
CA VAL A 190 -4.98 1.93 4.72
C VAL A 190 -5.64 2.79 3.66
N TYR A 191 -6.40 2.17 2.76
CA TYR A 191 -7.12 2.90 1.74
C TYR A 191 -8.46 2.27 1.40
N GLU A 192 -9.33 3.11 0.85
CA GLU A 192 -10.62 2.73 0.28
C GLU A 192 -10.80 3.42 -1.08
N ASP A 193 -11.35 2.70 -2.06
CA ASP A 193 -11.64 3.25 -3.37
C ASP A 193 -13.10 3.74 -3.39
N GLY A 194 -13.31 5.05 -3.40
CA GLY A 194 -14.63 5.63 -3.68
C GLY A 194 -14.93 5.57 -5.18
N ASP A 195 -16.18 5.24 -5.51
CA ASP A 195 -16.65 5.16 -6.89
C ASP A 195 -18.06 5.74 -6.95
N SER A 196 -18.17 6.96 -7.49
CA SER A 196 -19.43 7.71 -7.56
C SER A 196 -20.57 7.04 -8.34
N ARG A 197 -20.28 5.91 -9.01
CA ARG A 197 -21.29 5.08 -9.68
C ARG A 197 -21.97 4.08 -8.76
N ARG A 198 -21.41 3.82 -7.58
CA ARG A 198 -21.89 2.78 -6.66
C ARG A 198 -22.87 3.35 -5.65
N ASP A 199 -23.75 2.48 -5.17
CA ASP A 199 -24.77 2.83 -4.19
C ASP A 199 -24.17 2.72 -2.77
N PRO A 200 -24.13 3.81 -1.98
CA PRO A 200 -23.65 3.77 -0.61
C PRO A 200 -24.45 2.82 0.30
N GLU A 201 -25.73 2.57 0.00
CA GLU A 201 -26.54 1.61 0.76
C GLU A 201 -26.06 0.16 0.59
N GLU A 202 -25.38 -0.15 -0.52
CA GLU A 202 -24.83 -1.48 -0.80
C GLU A 202 -23.37 -1.62 -0.34
N ASP A 203 -22.57 -0.55 -0.49
CA ASP A 203 -21.12 -0.60 -0.30
C ASP A 203 -20.65 -0.05 1.06
N GLY A 204 -21.50 0.67 1.80
CA GLY A 204 -21.16 1.34 3.04
C GLY A 204 -20.64 2.77 2.83
N GLU A 205 -20.64 3.58 3.89
CA GLU A 205 -20.11 4.94 3.86
C GLU A 205 -18.58 4.93 3.94
N LEU A 206 -17.92 5.71 3.06
CA LEU A 206 -16.46 5.77 2.98
C LEU A 206 -15.82 6.20 4.30
N GLU A 207 -16.42 7.18 4.99
CA GLU A 207 -15.98 7.64 6.32
C GLU A 207 -15.92 6.47 7.32
N GLU A 208 -16.97 5.64 7.36
CA GLU A 208 -17.08 4.52 8.29
C GLU A 208 -16.12 3.38 7.92
N GLY A 209 -16.02 3.04 6.62
CA GLY A 209 -15.13 1.99 6.11
C GLY A 209 -13.66 2.32 6.37
N LEU A 210 -13.23 3.49 5.92
CA LEU A 210 -11.85 3.96 6.05
C LEU A 210 -11.49 4.20 7.52
N GLY A 211 -12.40 4.81 8.30
CA GLY A 211 -12.21 5.05 9.73
C GLY A 211 -11.99 3.76 10.52
N LYS A 212 -12.82 2.74 10.31
CA LYS A 212 -12.65 1.42 10.96
C LYS A 212 -11.34 0.75 10.59
N MET A 213 -10.91 0.86 9.32
CA MET A 213 -9.63 0.32 8.87
C MET A 213 -8.46 1.06 9.53
N ALA A 214 -8.51 2.38 9.59
CA ALA A 214 -7.47 3.22 10.17
C ALA A 214 -7.32 2.97 11.68
N GLU A 215 -8.43 2.98 12.43
CA GLU A 215 -8.45 2.68 13.88
C GLU A 215 -7.82 1.31 14.15
N LYS A 216 -8.23 0.31 13.38
CA LYS A 216 -7.76 -1.07 13.52
C LYS A 216 -6.25 -1.21 13.27
N TYR A 217 -5.72 -0.56 12.23
CA TYR A 217 -4.29 -0.61 11.92
C TYR A 217 -3.46 0.21 12.91
N PHE A 218 -3.97 1.36 13.37
CA PHE A 218 -3.29 2.16 14.39
C PHE A 218 -3.25 1.42 15.74
N ALA A 219 -4.36 0.83 16.19
CA ALA A 219 -4.40 0.02 17.40
C ALA A 219 -3.44 -1.17 17.33
N ALA A 220 -3.34 -1.81 16.15
CA ALA A 220 -2.41 -2.91 15.91
C ALA A 220 -0.95 -2.45 15.98
N TYR A 221 -0.63 -1.30 15.39
CA TYR A 221 0.68 -0.68 15.53
C TYR A 221 1.02 -0.39 17.01
N THR A 222 0.07 0.18 17.75
CA THR A 222 0.21 0.48 19.18
C THR A 222 0.53 -0.76 20.02
N ILE A 223 -0.17 -1.88 19.84
CA ILE A 223 0.14 -3.11 20.58
C ILE A 223 1.47 -3.75 20.15
N THR A 224 1.83 -3.66 18.87
CA THR A 224 3.07 -4.25 18.34
C THR A 224 4.28 -3.52 18.91
N TYR A 225 4.30 -2.20 18.85
CA TYR A 225 5.45 -1.39 19.28
C TYR A 225 5.37 -0.91 20.73
N ARG A 226 4.22 -1.10 21.40
CA ARG A 226 3.95 -0.67 22.78
C ARG A 226 4.11 0.83 22.98
N VAL A 227 3.62 1.62 22.03
CA VAL A 227 3.68 3.08 22.00
C VAL A 227 2.29 3.66 21.82
N GLU A 228 2.04 4.85 22.38
CA GLU A 228 0.73 5.54 22.27
C GLU A 228 -0.44 4.68 22.81
N MET A 229 -0.17 3.86 23.83
CA MET A 229 -1.15 2.94 24.43
C MET A 229 -2.37 3.67 25.00
N GLU A 230 -2.20 4.94 25.39
CA GLU A 230 -3.23 5.81 25.94
C GLU A 230 -4.26 6.31 24.92
N GLN A 231 -3.99 6.15 23.62
CA GLN A 231 -4.92 6.52 22.55
C GLN A 231 -6.12 5.57 22.48
N PHE A 232 -6.00 4.38 23.08
CA PHE A 232 -6.98 3.31 22.98
C PHE A 232 -7.40 2.79 24.36
N THR A 233 -8.62 2.30 24.43
CA THR A 233 -9.15 1.55 25.56
C THR A 233 -8.58 0.13 25.59
N GLU A 234 -8.65 -0.52 26.76
CA GLU A 234 -8.21 -1.92 26.91
C GLU A 234 -8.95 -2.87 25.96
N GLU A 235 -10.26 -2.66 25.76
CA GLU A 235 -11.08 -3.47 24.84
C GLU A 235 -10.68 -3.28 23.37
N GLU A 236 -10.24 -2.08 22.96
CA GLU A 236 -9.71 -1.82 21.62
C GLU A 236 -8.37 -2.51 21.40
N LEU A 237 -7.48 -2.46 22.39
CA LEU A 237 -6.18 -3.11 22.34
C LEU A 237 -6.31 -4.65 22.34
N GLU A 238 -7.25 -5.21 23.09
CA GLU A 238 -7.55 -6.65 23.07
C GLU A 238 -8.07 -7.10 21.70
N ARG A 239 -9.01 -6.34 21.11
CA ARG A 239 -9.50 -6.59 19.74
C ARG A 239 -8.37 -6.54 18.71
N ALA A 240 -7.44 -5.60 18.85
CA ALA A 240 -6.27 -5.51 17.97
C ALA A 240 -5.36 -6.73 18.11
N ALA A 241 -5.13 -7.20 19.34
CA ALA A 241 -4.29 -8.38 19.61
C ALA A 241 -4.93 -9.67 19.09
N ASP A 242 -6.25 -9.81 19.23
CA ASP A 242 -7.01 -10.92 18.66
C ASP A 242 -6.99 -10.90 17.13
N TRP A 243 -7.07 -9.73 16.51
CA TRP A 243 -6.94 -9.62 15.05
C TRP A 243 -5.55 -10.04 14.56
N ARG A 244 -4.50 -9.78 15.36
CA ARG A 244 -3.12 -10.23 15.10
C ARG A 244 -2.79 -11.56 15.76
N ALA A 245 -3.76 -12.46 15.95
CA ALA A 245 -3.55 -13.77 16.59
C ALA A 245 -2.41 -14.60 15.95
N ASN A 246 -2.21 -14.51 14.63
CA ASN A 246 -1.14 -15.22 13.92
C ASN A 246 0.27 -14.72 14.25
N TYR A 247 0.39 -13.55 14.87
CA TYR A 247 1.66 -12.96 15.32
C TYR A 247 1.87 -13.14 16.83
N ARG A 248 1.01 -13.92 17.50
CA ARG A 248 1.23 -14.31 18.89
C ARG A 248 2.43 -15.25 18.97
N PHE A 249 3.07 -15.23 20.13
CA PHE A 249 4.25 -16.04 20.39
C PHE A 249 4.24 -16.60 21.80
N THR A 250 5.05 -17.65 21.98
CA THR A 250 5.32 -18.28 23.25
C THR A 250 6.77 -18.06 23.62
N VAL A 251 7.02 -17.60 24.85
CA VAL A 251 8.37 -17.56 25.44
C VAL A 251 8.68 -18.92 26.05
N ILE A 252 9.83 -19.47 25.70
CA ILE A 252 10.34 -20.77 26.17
C ILE A 252 11.52 -20.50 27.11
N ARG A 253 11.36 -20.91 28.37
CA ARG A 253 12.39 -20.77 29.41
C ARG A 253 13.42 -21.92 29.35
N PRO A 254 14.58 -21.78 30.01
CA PRO A 254 15.61 -22.83 30.03
C PRO A 254 15.17 -24.13 30.71
N ASP A 255 14.09 -24.10 31.49
CA ASP A 255 13.46 -25.28 32.10
C ASP A 255 12.37 -25.90 31.20
N GLU A 256 12.30 -25.47 29.93
CA GLU A 256 11.31 -25.87 28.92
C GLU A 256 9.87 -25.45 29.29
N MET A 257 9.70 -24.50 30.23
CA MET A 257 8.39 -23.93 30.51
C MET A 257 8.00 -22.94 29.42
N GLU A 258 6.81 -23.14 28.87
CA GLU A 258 6.20 -22.30 27.84
C GLU A 258 5.21 -21.31 28.45
N ILE A 259 5.35 -20.03 28.11
CA ILE A 259 4.42 -18.96 28.50
C ILE A 259 3.98 -18.19 27.26
N CYS A 260 2.68 -18.05 27.08
CA CYS A 260 2.10 -17.15 26.08
C CYS A 260 1.61 -15.87 26.76
N TYR A 261 1.91 -14.73 26.14
CA TYR A 261 1.42 -13.41 26.52
C TYR A 261 0.41 -12.94 25.45
N PRO A 262 -0.91 -13.17 25.64
CA PRO A 262 -1.90 -13.03 24.57
C PRO A 262 -2.08 -11.60 24.04
N GLU A 263 -1.67 -10.59 24.81
CA GLU A 263 -1.70 -9.17 24.46
C GLU A 263 -0.41 -8.69 23.77
N LEU A 264 0.62 -9.52 23.71
CA LEU A 264 1.87 -9.22 23.02
C LEU A 264 1.87 -9.92 21.67
N VAL A 265 2.25 -9.17 20.65
CA VAL A 265 2.34 -9.64 19.26
C VAL A 265 3.70 -9.26 18.68
N LEU A 266 4.17 -10.05 17.72
CA LEU A 266 5.37 -9.76 16.96
C LEU A 266 5.09 -8.78 15.82
N CYS A 267 6.15 -8.16 15.31
CA CYS A 267 6.12 -7.40 14.07
C CYS A 267 5.81 -8.33 12.88
N ASP A 268 5.41 -7.76 11.74
CA ASP A 268 5.11 -8.52 10.52
C ASP A 268 6.32 -9.29 9.96
N THR A 269 7.53 -8.91 10.39
CA THR A 269 8.80 -9.58 10.10
C THR A 269 9.01 -10.88 10.89
N GLY A 270 8.16 -11.15 11.89
CA GLY A 270 8.35 -12.20 12.90
C GLY A 270 9.31 -11.83 14.03
N GLY A 271 9.81 -10.59 14.04
CA GLY A 271 10.67 -10.08 15.10
C GLY A 271 9.90 -9.48 16.27
N MET A 272 10.54 -9.47 17.44
CA MET A 272 10.01 -8.84 18.64
C MET A 272 10.41 -7.36 18.66
N SER A 273 9.44 -6.45 18.62
CA SER A 273 9.71 -5.01 18.72
C SER A 273 10.42 -4.64 20.04
N PHE A 274 11.06 -3.47 20.09
CA PHE A 274 11.70 -2.99 21.32
C PHE A 274 10.71 -2.86 22.49
N GLY A 275 9.52 -2.31 22.24
CA GLY A 275 8.50 -2.19 23.28
C GLY A 275 7.96 -3.55 23.74
N CYS A 276 7.80 -4.50 22.83
CA CYS A 276 7.41 -5.88 23.16
C CYS A 276 8.51 -6.57 24.00
N LEU A 277 9.78 -6.39 23.62
CA LEU A 277 10.93 -6.87 24.40
C LEU A 277 10.93 -6.31 25.82
N TYR A 278 10.71 -5.01 26.00
CA TYR A 278 10.61 -4.40 27.33
C TYR A 278 9.54 -5.08 28.21
N GLU A 279 8.35 -5.34 27.67
CA GLU A 279 7.27 -6.01 28.38
C GLU A 279 7.63 -7.45 28.76
N VAL A 280 8.24 -8.21 27.84
CA VAL A 280 8.70 -9.58 28.11
C VAL A 280 9.75 -9.58 29.22
N LEU A 281 10.78 -8.73 29.14
CA LEU A 281 11.84 -8.65 30.16
C LEU A 281 11.26 -8.38 31.56
N LYS A 282 10.31 -7.45 31.65
CA LYS A 282 9.65 -7.10 32.92
C LYS A 282 8.86 -8.27 33.51
N ARG A 283 8.14 -9.03 32.68
CA ARG A 283 7.32 -10.18 33.10
C ARG A 283 8.14 -11.41 33.46
N GLU A 284 9.28 -11.59 32.79
CA GLU A 284 10.27 -12.63 33.09
C GLU A 284 11.15 -12.29 34.32
N GLY A 285 10.94 -11.13 34.94
CA GLY A 285 11.66 -10.72 36.14
C GLY A 285 13.11 -10.30 35.87
N ILE A 286 13.45 -10.00 34.62
CA ILE A 286 14.76 -9.46 34.24
C ILE A 286 14.77 -7.97 34.62
N PRO A 287 15.72 -7.50 35.46
CA PRO A 287 15.77 -6.10 35.86
C PRO A 287 15.98 -5.17 34.66
N VAL A 288 14.98 -4.33 34.39
CA VAL A 288 14.96 -3.35 33.31
C VAL A 288 14.71 -1.95 33.87
N THR A 289 15.38 -0.94 33.31
CA THR A 289 15.20 0.48 33.67
C THR A 289 14.83 1.27 32.43
N GLY A 290 13.75 2.05 32.50
CA GLY A 290 13.28 2.91 31.40
C GLY A 290 11.79 2.71 31.12
N THR A 291 11.41 2.95 29.87
CA THR A 291 10.06 2.79 29.32
C THR A 291 10.12 1.92 28.06
N PRO A 292 8.98 1.47 27.49
CA PRO A 292 8.99 0.71 26.24
C PRO A 292 9.72 1.40 25.07
N GLU A 293 9.78 2.73 25.06
CA GLU A 293 10.40 3.54 24.01
C GLU A 293 11.92 3.66 24.15
N GLU A 294 12.42 3.62 25.39
CA GLU A 294 13.84 3.71 25.73
C GLU A 294 14.13 3.00 27.05
N PHE A 295 14.92 1.93 27.00
CA PHE A 295 15.26 1.16 28.19
C PHE A 295 16.66 0.55 28.13
N SER A 296 17.09 0.05 29.28
CA SER A 296 18.32 -0.72 29.41
C SER A 296 18.16 -1.89 30.39
N PHE A 297 18.91 -2.96 30.14
CA PHE A 297 19.01 -4.13 31.01
C PHE A 297 20.40 -4.77 30.89
N THR A 298 20.70 -5.73 31.74
CA THR A 298 21.95 -6.49 31.70
C THR A 298 21.70 -7.84 31.03
N ASN A 299 22.42 -8.13 29.94
CA ASN A 299 22.28 -9.39 29.21
C ASN A 299 22.93 -10.57 29.96
N THR A 300 22.82 -11.77 29.40
CA THR A 300 23.40 -13.00 29.99
C THR A 300 24.92 -12.99 30.10
N ASP A 301 25.60 -12.19 29.30
CA ASP A 301 27.06 -12.03 29.32
C ASP A 301 27.53 -10.95 30.34
N GLY A 302 26.58 -10.31 31.02
CA GLY A 302 26.85 -9.25 32.00
C GLY A 302 27.09 -7.87 31.38
N GLU A 303 26.77 -7.69 30.10
CA GLU A 303 26.87 -6.42 29.40
C GLU A 303 25.60 -5.60 29.59
N VAL A 304 25.75 -4.28 29.71
CA VAL A 304 24.60 -3.37 29.76
C VAL A 304 24.16 -3.07 28.33
N CYS A 305 22.97 -3.56 27.97
CA CYS A 305 22.34 -3.29 26.68
C CYS A 305 21.32 -2.15 26.81
N SER A 306 21.30 -1.22 25.86
CA SER A 306 20.34 -0.12 25.78
C SER A 306 19.64 -0.12 24.41
N PHE A 307 18.32 0.01 24.45
CA PHE A 307 17.41 0.04 23.31
C PHE A 307 16.66 1.36 23.29
N SER A 308 16.46 1.92 22.11
CA SER A 308 15.64 3.12 21.89
C SER A 308 15.16 3.19 20.45
N TYR A 309 13.93 3.62 20.22
CA TYR A 309 13.47 3.93 18.86
C TYR A 309 14.22 5.12 18.22
N ALA A 310 14.95 5.91 19.00
CA ALA A 310 15.84 6.95 18.48
C ALA A 310 17.18 6.40 17.95
N TYR A 311 17.51 5.14 18.24
CA TYR A 311 18.74 4.49 17.78
C TYR A 311 18.59 3.99 16.35
N LYS A 312 18.76 4.93 15.42
CA LYS A 312 18.76 4.67 13.99
C LYS A 312 19.80 5.52 13.28
N GLU A 313 20.41 4.97 12.24
CA GLU A 313 21.38 5.70 11.41
C GLU A 313 21.12 5.48 9.92
N PRO A 314 21.44 6.47 9.06
CA PRO A 314 21.24 6.34 7.63
C PRO A 314 22.18 5.30 7.03
N LEU A 315 21.62 4.28 6.40
CA LEU A 315 22.31 3.26 5.62
C LEU A 315 22.16 3.52 4.12
N LEU A 316 23.28 3.49 3.40
CA LEU A 316 23.29 3.52 1.93
C LEU A 316 23.00 2.12 1.37
N VAL A 317 21.77 1.89 0.93
CA VAL A 317 21.39 0.69 0.21
C VAL A 317 21.67 0.92 -1.28
N THR A 318 22.38 -0.01 -1.91
CA THR A 318 22.65 0.05 -3.35
C THR A 318 21.62 -0.84 -4.05
N ASP A 319 20.70 -0.26 -4.81
CA ASP A 319 19.80 -1.05 -5.64
C ASP A 319 20.52 -1.44 -6.95
N TYR A 320 20.08 -2.52 -7.59
CA TYR A 320 20.65 -3.11 -8.80
C TYR A 320 20.72 -2.11 -9.96
N GLY A 321 21.78 -1.30 -9.97
CA GLY A 321 22.31 -0.69 -11.19
C GLY A 321 22.31 0.83 -11.32
N GLU A 322 22.03 1.66 -10.29
CA GLU A 322 22.57 3.05 -10.18
C GLU A 322 21.95 3.94 -9.08
N LYS A 323 20.83 3.57 -8.45
CA LYS A 323 20.24 4.38 -7.36
C LYS A 323 20.73 3.91 -5.99
N LYS A 324 21.39 4.82 -5.26
CA LYS A 324 21.64 4.67 -3.83
C LYS A 324 20.39 5.15 -3.09
N LYS A 325 19.77 4.26 -2.33
CA LYS A 325 18.62 4.57 -1.46
C LYS A 325 19.15 4.76 -0.05
N LEU A 326 18.81 5.87 0.59
CA LEU A 326 19.02 6.05 2.02
C LEU A 326 17.83 5.39 2.71
N SER A 327 18.09 4.42 3.58
CA SER A 327 17.11 4.03 4.59
C SER A 327 17.80 4.06 5.93
N ASP A 328 17.09 4.39 6.99
CA ASP A 328 17.64 4.19 8.32
C ASP A 328 17.71 2.68 8.65
N ILE A 329 18.71 2.32 9.46
CA ILE A 329 18.85 1.02 10.08
C ILE A 329 18.84 1.20 11.60
N PHE A 330 18.05 0.40 12.29
CA PHE A 330 17.99 0.40 13.74
C PHE A 330 19.16 -0.35 14.34
N TYR A 331 19.54 0.04 15.56
CA TYR A 331 20.57 -0.63 16.33
C TYR A 331 20.26 -0.54 17.82
N TYR A 332 20.96 -1.35 18.61
CA TYR A 332 21.02 -1.17 20.06
C TYR A 332 22.48 -1.00 20.50
N LEU A 333 22.69 -0.56 21.74
CA LEU A 333 24.03 -0.40 22.31
C LEU A 333 24.31 -1.54 23.28
N SER A 334 25.43 -2.26 23.14
CA SER A 334 25.97 -3.17 24.16
C SER A 334 27.27 -2.62 24.74
N ASN A 335 27.28 -2.30 26.03
CA ASN A 335 28.40 -1.60 26.71
C ASN A 335 28.88 -0.34 25.95
N GLY A 336 27.95 0.36 25.29
CA GLY A 336 28.23 1.54 24.46
C GLY A 336 28.70 1.25 23.03
N ASN A 337 28.88 -0.02 22.64
CA ASN A 337 29.17 -0.41 21.27
C ASN A 337 27.86 -0.65 20.50
N GLN A 338 27.81 -0.15 19.27
CA GLN A 338 26.66 -0.33 18.39
C GLN A 338 26.54 -1.78 17.88
N VAL A 339 25.35 -2.34 18.01
CA VAL A 339 24.97 -3.63 17.41
C VAL A 339 23.83 -3.38 16.43
N VAL A 340 24.15 -3.47 15.14
CA VAL A 340 23.23 -3.19 14.03
C VAL A 340 22.17 -4.28 13.95
N LEU A 341 20.92 -3.87 13.71
CA LEU A 341 19.76 -4.73 13.54
C LEU A 341 19.29 -4.68 12.08
N SER A 342 18.08 -4.17 11.84
CA SER A 342 17.38 -4.20 10.55
C SER A 342 16.73 -2.82 10.27
N GLN A 343 15.97 -2.72 9.18
CA GLN A 343 15.18 -1.52 8.85
C GLN A 343 13.95 -1.34 9.74
N THR A 344 13.65 -2.33 10.59
CA THR A 344 12.57 -2.30 11.58
C THR A 344 13.18 -2.34 12.99
N PRO A 345 12.53 -1.72 14.01
CA PRO A 345 13.03 -1.70 15.38
C PRO A 345 12.62 -2.98 16.13
N ASP A 346 13.07 -4.11 15.61
CA ASP A 346 12.78 -5.45 16.11
C ASP A 346 14.05 -6.27 16.31
N ILE A 347 13.97 -7.28 17.18
CA ILE A 347 15.01 -8.28 17.38
C ILE A 347 14.53 -9.67 16.96
N THR A 348 15.44 -10.45 16.37
CA THR A 348 15.17 -11.82 15.96
C THR A 348 15.18 -12.76 17.16
N MET A 349 14.67 -13.98 16.99
CA MET A 349 14.76 -15.06 17.97
C MET A 349 16.21 -15.33 18.42
N GLU A 350 17.17 -15.33 17.48
CA GLU A 350 18.58 -15.56 17.79
C GLU A 350 19.17 -14.46 18.68
N GLN A 351 18.82 -13.20 18.38
CA GLN A 351 19.25 -12.05 19.19
C GLN A 351 18.61 -12.07 20.57
N PHE A 352 17.30 -12.34 20.65
CA PHE A 352 16.60 -12.48 21.92
C PHE A 352 17.24 -13.57 22.79
N HIS A 353 17.56 -14.72 22.20
CA HIS A 353 18.23 -15.80 22.90
C HIS A 353 19.62 -15.42 23.39
N SER A 354 20.42 -14.76 22.55
CA SER A 354 21.74 -14.27 22.96
C SER A 354 21.68 -13.23 24.08
N LEU A 355 20.61 -12.43 24.15
CA LEU A 355 20.46 -11.37 25.15
C LEU A 355 19.94 -11.88 26.49
N THR A 356 19.03 -12.86 26.47
CA THR A 356 18.23 -13.24 27.65
C THR A 356 18.41 -14.69 28.08
N GLY A 357 18.95 -15.55 27.20
CA GLY A 357 18.96 -17.00 27.38
C GLY A 357 17.59 -17.67 27.17
N LEU A 358 16.53 -16.90 26.94
CA LEU A 358 15.18 -17.38 26.63
C LEU A 358 15.04 -17.62 25.12
N LYS A 359 13.95 -18.25 24.70
CA LYS A 359 13.57 -18.31 23.27
C LYS A 359 12.15 -17.83 23.10
N PHE A 360 11.78 -17.46 21.88
CA PHE A 360 10.38 -17.31 21.53
C PHE A 360 10.09 -18.04 20.23
N GLU A 361 8.87 -18.55 20.11
CA GLU A 361 8.36 -19.21 18.91
C GLU A 361 6.99 -18.63 18.54
N GLU A 362 6.79 -18.37 17.26
CA GLU A 362 5.48 -17.99 16.72
C GLU A 362 4.47 -19.11 16.93
N MET A 363 3.24 -18.74 17.29
CA MET A 363 2.14 -19.68 17.36
C MET A 363 1.71 -20.02 15.93
N ASN A 364 2.22 -21.14 15.41
CA ASN A 364 1.71 -21.71 14.18
C ASN A 364 0.41 -22.47 14.48
N ASP A 365 -0.70 -22.04 13.89
CA ASP A 365 -1.98 -22.76 13.88
C ASP A 365 -1.89 -24.14 13.21
#